data_AF-A0A5S9QVK6-F1
#
_entry.id   AF-A0A5S9QVK6-F1
#
_cell.length_a   1.000
_cell.length_b   1.000
_cell.length_c   1.000
_cell.angle_alpha   90.00
_cell.angle_beta   90.00
_cell.angle_gamma   90.00
#
_symmetry.space_group_name_H-M   'P 1'
#
loop_
_entity.id
_entity.type
_entity.pdbx_description
1 polymer ?
#
loop_
_entity_poly.entity_id
_entity_poly.type
_entity_poly.pdbx_seq_one_letter_code
_entity_poly.pdbx_strand_id
1 'polypeptide(L)'
;MMAWNSETCFSKTTGNPLKEYVTEHDAELAADYAAIHFDNKGLAPYQCDRCNMWHLSPANRKTPSKPCLDCVSAVGESKQTYRNRQEAIMRADILYDEMGVDLKVYPCPYSKGWHLTKRI
;
A
#
# COMPACT_ATOMS: atom_id res chain seq x y z
N MET A 1 3.03 22.94 -12.29
CA MET A 1 3.06 21.51 -11.93
C MET A 1 3.94 20.80 -12.96
N MET A 2 5.19 20.49 -12.60
CA MET A 2 6.08 19.71 -13.47
C MET A 2 6.13 18.28 -12.96
N ALA A 3 5.52 17.36 -13.72
CA ALA A 3 5.45 15.95 -13.39
C ALA A 3 6.06 15.14 -14.53
N TRP A 4 7.10 14.38 -14.23
CA TRP A 4 7.77 13.53 -15.23
C TRP A 4 7.39 12.08 -15.02
N ASN A 5 7.48 11.29 -16.09
CA ASN A 5 7.43 9.84 -15.95
C ASN A 5 8.79 9.38 -15.45
N SER A 6 8.80 8.60 -14.37
CA SER A 6 10.02 8.02 -13.84
C SER A 6 10.64 7.05 -14.85
N GLU A 7 11.95 7.12 -15.00
CA GLU A 7 12.73 6.12 -15.75
C GLU A 7 13.15 4.93 -14.87
N THR A 8 12.99 5.04 -13.55
CA THR A 8 13.54 4.08 -12.56
C THR A 8 12.47 3.44 -11.67
N CYS A 9 11.33 4.10 -11.49
CA CYS A 9 10.25 3.69 -10.61
C CYS A 9 8.99 3.38 -11.39
N PHE A 10 8.60 2.12 -11.37
CA PHE A 10 7.43 1.61 -12.07
C PHE A 10 6.39 1.07 -11.08
N SER A 11 5.12 1.20 -11.44
CA SER A 11 4.01 0.60 -10.71
C SER A 11 4.17 -0.92 -10.70
N LYS A 12 4.13 -1.54 -9.52
CA LYS A 12 4.17 -3.00 -9.38
C LYS A 12 2.94 -3.69 -9.98
N THR A 13 1.81 -2.98 -10.05
CA THR A 13 0.54 -3.52 -10.54
C THR A 13 0.41 -3.36 -12.04
N THR A 14 0.73 -2.18 -12.58
CA THR A 14 0.47 -1.86 -13.99
C THR A 14 1.73 -1.86 -14.87
N GLY A 15 2.92 -1.89 -14.29
CA GLY A 15 4.18 -1.76 -15.02
C GLY A 15 4.46 -0.36 -15.57
N ASN A 16 3.51 0.58 -15.45
CA ASN A 16 3.67 1.94 -15.95
C ASN A 16 4.65 2.75 -15.10
N PRO A 17 5.39 3.70 -15.71
CA PRO A 17 6.26 4.59 -14.97
C PRO A 17 5.45 5.45 -14.00
N LEU A 18 5.95 5.58 -12.77
CA LEU A 18 5.34 6.45 -11.76
C LEU A 18 5.56 7.93 -12.13
N LYS A 19 4.66 8.80 -11.69
CA LYS A 19 4.90 10.25 -11.77
C LYS A 19 5.90 10.68 -10.70
N GLU A 20 6.87 11.50 -11.09
CA GLU A 20 7.89 12.09 -10.23
C GLU A 20 7.67 13.59 -10.05
N TYR A 21 7.83 14.04 -8.81
CA TYR A 21 7.80 15.44 -8.42
C TYR A 21 9.07 15.78 -7.64
N VAL A 22 9.63 16.97 -7.88
CA VAL A 22 10.86 17.42 -7.22
C VAL A 22 10.60 17.78 -5.76
N THR A 23 9.44 18.39 -5.48
CA THR A 23 9.09 18.88 -4.14
C THR A 23 7.84 18.17 -3.61
N GLU A 24 7.72 18.10 -2.28
CA GLU A 24 6.52 17.63 -1.60
C GLU A 24 5.30 18.46 -2.01
N HIS A 25 5.46 19.78 -2.08
CA HIS A 25 4.39 20.70 -2.45
C HIS A 25 3.84 20.44 -3.86
N ASP A 26 4.71 20.16 -4.85
CA ASP A 26 4.25 19.79 -6.19
C ASP A 26 3.46 18.48 -6.20
N ALA A 27 3.87 17.51 -5.36
CA ALA A 27 3.16 16.24 -5.22
C ALA A 27 1.81 16.43 -4.51
N GLU A 28 1.73 17.26 -3.47
CA GLU A 28 0.47 17.61 -2.80
C GLU A 28 -0.53 18.22 -3.79
N LEU A 29 -0.11 19.24 -4.55
CA LEU A 29 -0.96 19.86 -5.57
C LEU A 29 -1.44 18.84 -6.61
N ALA A 30 -0.60 17.87 -6.98
CA ALA A 30 -0.98 16.82 -7.91
C ALA A 30 -1.96 15.80 -7.31
N ALA A 31 -1.84 15.50 -6.01
CA ALA A 31 -2.80 14.66 -5.29
C ALA A 31 -4.18 15.33 -5.22
N ASP A 32 -4.22 16.62 -4.87
CA ASP A 32 -5.45 17.41 -4.83
C ASP A 32 -6.11 17.49 -6.20
N TYR A 33 -5.32 17.77 -7.24
CA TYR A 33 -5.79 17.78 -8.62
C TYR A 33 -6.40 16.42 -9.01
N ALA A 34 -5.73 15.31 -8.68
CA ALA A 34 -6.21 13.98 -9.00
C ALA A 34 -7.52 13.61 -8.27
N ALA A 35 -7.67 14.05 -7.02
CA ALA A 35 -8.88 13.85 -6.23
C ALA A 35 -10.09 14.60 -6.82
N ILE A 36 -9.87 15.81 -7.36
CA ILE A 36 -10.91 16.64 -7.97
C ILE A 36 -11.31 16.11 -9.35
N HIS A 37 -10.32 15.73 -10.17
CA HIS A 37 -10.54 15.52 -11.61
C HIS A 37 -10.68 14.06 -12.05
N PHE A 38 -10.18 13.09 -11.27
CA PHE A 38 -10.12 11.69 -11.69
C PHE A 38 -10.81 10.72 -10.71
N ASP A 39 -11.60 11.24 -9.76
CA ASP A 39 -12.20 10.49 -8.64
C ASP A 39 -11.18 9.62 -7.86
N ASN A 40 -9.90 9.99 -7.98
CA ASN A 40 -8.78 9.27 -7.37
C ASN A 40 -8.53 9.84 -5.97
N LYS A 41 -9.53 9.67 -5.11
CA LYS A 41 -9.54 10.24 -3.76
C LYS A 41 -8.59 9.46 -2.87
N GLY A 42 -7.70 10.20 -2.20
CA GLY A 42 -6.77 9.64 -1.23
C GLY A 42 -5.45 9.19 -1.84
N LEU A 43 -4.89 9.91 -2.81
CA LEU A 43 -3.44 9.81 -3.06
C LEU A 43 -2.70 10.61 -1.99
N ALA A 44 -1.62 10.04 -1.47
CA ALA A 44 -0.73 10.69 -0.53
C ALA A 44 0.69 10.74 -1.12
N PRO A 45 1.36 11.91 -1.05
CA PRO A 45 2.77 12.03 -1.36
C PRO A 45 3.63 11.13 -0.46
N TYR A 46 4.71 10.60 -1.02
CA TYR A 46 5.80 10.00 -0.27
C TYR A 46 7.12 10.23 -0.99
N GLN A 47 8.19 10.43 -0.23
CA GLN A 47 9.55 10.49 -0.77
C GLN A 47 10.06 9.07 -1.04
N CYS A 48 10.60 8.85 -2.23
CA CYS A 48 11.08 7.55 -2.64
C CYS A 48 12.54 7.35 -2.21
N ASP A 49 12.83 6.31 -1.43
CA ASP A 49 14.21 5.98 -1.03
C ASP A 49 15.12 5.55 -2.19
N ARG A 50 14.53 5.19 -3.36
CA ARG A 50 15.30 4.71 -4.53
C ARG A 50 15.77 5.83 -5.44
N CYS A 51 14.89 6.78 -5.76
CA CYS A 51 15.19 7.88 -6.69
C CYS A 51 15.23 9.26 -6.01
N ASN A 52 14.93 9.35 -4.71
CA ASN A 52 14.82 10.58 -3.92
C ASN A 52 13.74 11.57 -4.38
N MET A 53 12.95 11.22 -5.40
CA MET A 53 11.82 12.01 -5.89
C MET A 53 10.54 11.71 -5.11
N TRP A 54 9.58 12.61 -5.19
CA TRP A 54 8.25 12.43 -4.62
C TRP A 54 7.35 11.67 -5.60
N HIS A 55 6.58 10.73 -5.08
CA HIS A 55 5.57 9.98 -5.81
C HIS A 55 4.22 10.03 -5.08
N LEU A 56 3.16 9.65 -5.79
CA LEU A 56 1.85 9.47 -5.20
C LEU A 56 1.57 7.98 -4.98
N SER A 57 1.06 7.65 -3.80
CA SER A 57 0.53 6.32 -3.50
C SER A 57 -0.89 6.44 -2.94
N PRO A 58 -1.77 5.47 -3.17
CA PRO A 58 -3.03 5.41 -2.45
C PRO A 58 -2.77 5.42 -0.94
N ALA A 59 -3.43 6.31 -0.21
CA ALA A 59 -3.29 6.52 1.22
C ALA A 59 -3.69 5.26 1.99
N ASN A 60 -4.66 4.49 1.47
CA ASN A 60 -5.05 3.20 2.00
C ASN A 60 -3.92 2.14 1.91
N ARG A 61 -2.92 2.30 1.01
CA ARG A 61 -1.74 1.41 0.96
C ARG A 61 -0.91 1.49 2.26
N LYS A 62 -1.06 2.56 3.05
CA LYS A 62 -0.56 2.61 4.43
C LYS A 62 -1.51 1.81 5.32
N THR A 63 -1.34 0.49 5.32
CA THR A 63 -1.94 -0.42 6.32
C THR A 63 -0.84 -0.83 7.31
N PRO A 64 -0.66 -0.08 8.41
CA PRO A 64 0.37 -0.39 9.38
C PRO A 64 0.19 -1.82 9.89
N SER A 65 1.24 -2.60 9.78
CA SER A 65 1.30 -3.95 10.31
C SER A 65 2.64 -4.15 10.99
N LYS A 66 2.68 -5.13 11.88
CA LYS A 66 3.90 -5.57 12.54
C LYS A 66 4.07 -7.07 12.36
N PRO A 67 5.31 -7.58 12.31
CA PRO A 67 5.57 -9.01 12.37
C PRO A 67 4.94 -9.62 13.63
N CYS A 68 4.26 -10.76 13.48
CA CYS A 68 3.85 -11.59 14.59
C CYS A 68 5.05 -12.41 15.07
N LEU A 69 5.32 -12.39 16.37
CA LEU A 69 6.45 -13.12 16.93
C LEU A 69 6.16 -14.62 17.15
N ASP A 70 4.89 -15.03 17.15
CA ASP A 70 4.49 -16.42 17.46
C ASP A 70 3.81 -17.13 16.27
N CYS A 71 3.49 -16.41 15.20
CA CYS A 71 2.80 -16.95 14.04
C CYS A 71 3.67 -16.83 12.79
N VAL A 72 3.97 -17.97 12.17
CA VAL A 72 4.73 -18.05 10.92
C VAL A 72 3.85 -18.55 9.77
N SER A 73 4.27 -18.24 8.55
CA SER A 73 3.70 -18.78 7.31
C SER A 73 4.20 -20.20 7.05
N ALA A 74 3.63 -20.86 6.02
CA ALA A 74 4.08 -22.19 5.61
C ALA A 74 5.55 -22.22 5.13
N VAL A 75 6.11 -21.07 4.76
CA VAL A 75 7.50 -20.91 4.33
C VAL A 75 8.42 -20.37 5.44
N GLY A 76 7.93 -20.30 6.69
CA GLY A 76 8.72 -19.92 7.87
C GLY A 76 8.82 -18.42 8.14
N GLU A 77 8.19 -17.57 7.34
CA GLU A 77 8.21 -16.11 7.55
C GLU A 77 7.18 -15.69 8.60
N SER A 78 7.52 -14.73 9.47
CA SER A 78 6.57 -14.14 10.41
C SER A 78 5.35 -13.55 9.69
N LYS A 79 4.15 -13.94 10.11
CA LYS A 79 2.90 -13.38 9.59
C LYS A 79 2.80 -11.92 9.97
N GLN A 80 2.26 -11.09 9.07
CA GLN A 80 1.88 -9.73 9.42
C GLN A 80 0.67 -9.73 10.36
N THR A 81 0.67 -8.80 11.30
CA THR A 81 -0.40 -8.60 12.28
C THR A 81 -0.92 -7.18 12.19
N TYR A 82 -2.23 -7.05 12.01
CA TYR A 82 -2.96 -5.79 12.01
C TYR A 82 -3.64 -5.58 13.36
N ARG A 83 -3.80 -4.33 13.78
CA ARG A 83 -4.29 -4.00 15.12
C ARG A 83 -5.73 -4.48 15.33
N ASN A 84 -6.57 -4.34 14.32
CA ASN A 84 -7.98 -4.71 14.36
C ASN A 84 -8.42 -5.39 13.05
N ARG A 85 -9.65 -5.92 13.06
CA ARG A 85 -10.23 -6.66 11.93
C ARG A 85 -10.40 -5.76 10.70
N GLN A 86 -10.82 -4.51 10.90
CA GLN A 86 -11.08 -3.56 9.83
C GLN A 86 -9.81 -3.23 9.05
N GLU A 87 -8.68 -3.01 9.73
CA GLU A 87 -7.37 -2.80 9.10
C GLU A 87 -6.91 -4.03 8.31
N ALA A 88 -7.14 -5.24 8.83
CA ALA A 88 -6.84 -6.48 8.10
C ALA A 88 -7.73 -6.64 6.86
N ILE A 89 -9.03 -6.32 6.96
CA ILE A 89 -9.96 -6.35 5.80
C ILE A 89 -9.50 -5.37 4.74
N MET A 90 -9.25 -4.11 5.13
CA MET A 90 -8.76 -3.09 4.22
C MET A 90 -7.50 -3.57 3.48
N ARG A 91 -6.57 -4.23 4.18
CA ARG A 91 -5.38 -4.78 3.52
C ARG A 91 -5.71 -5.97 2.61
N ALA A 92 -6.63 -6.85 2.98
CA ALA A 92 -7.08 -7.92 2.10
C ALA A 92 -7.68 -7.37 0.80
N ASP A 93 -8.55 -6.36 0.90
CA ASP A 93 -9.19 -5.72 -0.26
C ASP A 93 -8.17 -5.05 -1.17
N ILE A 94 -7.21 -4.30 -0.62
CA ILE A 94 -6.11 -3.72 -1.40
C ILE A 94 -5.29 -4.80 -2.12
N LEU A 95 -4.98 -5.91 -1.44
CA LEU A 95 -4.21 -7.01 -2.04
C LEU A 95 -5.00 -7.72 -3.15
N TYR A 96 -6.33 -7.80 -3.01
CA TYR A 96 -7.21 -8.30 -4.06
C TYR A 96 -7.22 -7.36 -5.27
N ASP A 97 -7.41 -6.06 -5.05
CA ASP A 97 -7.45 -5.06 -6.13
C ASP A 97 -6.09 -4.93 -6.85
N GLU A 98 -4.98 -4.99 -6.10
CA GLU A 98 -3.63 -4.80 -6.64
C GLU A 98 -3.05 -6.05 -7.30
N MET A 99 -3.43 -7.26 -6.86
CA MET A 99 -2.77 -8.51 -7.26
C MET A 99 -3.72 -9.68 -7.52
N GLY A 100 -5.04 -9.49 -7.38
CA GLY A 100 -6.04 -10.54 -7.54
C GLY A 100 -5.98 -11.63 -6.46
N VAL A 101 -5.34 -11.37 -5.32
CA VAL A 101 -5.15 -12.38 -4.26
C VAL A 101 -6.31 -12.31 -3.26
N ASP A 102 -7.17 -13.34 -3.25
CA ASP A 102 -8.23 -13.47 -2.24
C ASP A 102 -7.68 -13.99 -0.90
N LEU A 103 -7.86 -13.17 0.13
CA LEU A 103 -7.37 -13.42 1.48
C LEU A 103 -8.52 -13.46 2.49
N LYS A 104 -8.45 -14.41 3.41
CA LYS A 104 -9.29 -14.50 4.60
C LYS A 104 -8.61 -13.82 5.79
N VAL A 105 -9.38 -12.99 6.48
CA VAL A 105 -9.01 -12.35 7.74
C VAL A 105 -9.40 -13.26 8.92
N TYR A 106 -8.50 -13.46 9.88
CA TYR A 106 -8.78 -14.24 11.10
C TYR A 106 -8.01 -13.70 12.31
N PRO A 107 -8.53 -13.86 13.55
CA PRO A 107 -7.86 -13.38 14.74
C PRO A 107 -6.58 -14.20 15.01
N CYS A 108 -5.57 -13.53 15.55
CA CYS A 108 -4.36 -14.17 16.04
C CYS A 108 -4.71 -15.14 17.18
N PRO A 109 -4.25 -16.42 17.14
CA PRO A 109 -4.46 -17.37 18.23
C PRO A 109 -3.87 -16.92 19.57
N TYR A 110 -2.87 -16.04 19.54
CA TYR A 110 -2.20 -15.47 20.72
C TYR A 110 -2.73 -14.08 21.08
N SER A 111 -3.89 -13.68 20.55
CA SER A 111 -4.57 -12.41 20.83
C SER A 111 -3.74 -11.16 20.52
N LYS A 112 -2.78 -11.24 19.59
CA LYS A 112 -1.89 -10.10 19.22
C LYS A 112 -2.42 -9.20 18.10
N GLY A 113 -3.62 -9.50 17.57
CA GLY A 113 -4.26 -8.76 16.48
C GLY A 113 -4.90 -9.70 15.45
N TRP A 114 -4.81 -9.33 14.17
CA TRP A 114 -5.48 -10.02 13.06
C TRP A 114 -4.49 -10.38 11.95
N HIS A 115 -4.68 -11.54 11.33
CA HIS A 115 -3.83 -12.07 10.26
C HIS A 115 -4.59 -12.25 8.96
N LEU A 116 -3.82 -12.37 7.88
CA LEU A 116 -4.30 -12.75 6.54
C LEU A 116 -3.83 -14.17 6.20
N THR A 117 -4.66 -14.91 5.49
CA THR A 117 -4.34 -16.21 4.90
C THR A 117 -5.03 -16.36 3.56
N LYS A 118 -4.44 -17.09 2.60
CA LYS A 118 -5.12 -17.38 1.32
C LYS A 118 -6.41 -18.15 1.56
N ARG A 119 -7.47 -17.82 0.82
CA ARG A 119 -8.58 -18.76 0.61
C ARG A 119 -8.08 -19.82 -0.38
N ILE A 120 -8.14 -21.07 0.04
CA ILE A 120 -7.75 -22.23 -0.77
C ILE A 120 -8.85 -22.47 -1.80
#